data_AF-A0A9X0A1N8-F1
#
_entry.id   AF-A0A9X0A1N8-F1
#
_cell.length_a   1.000
_cell.length_b   1.000
_cell.length_c   1.000
_cell.angle_alpha   90.00
_cell.angle_beta   90.00
_cell.angle_gamma   90.00
#
_symmetry.space_group_name_H-M   'P 1'
#
loop_
_entity.id
_entity.type
_entity.pdbx_description
1 polymer ?
#
loop_
_entity_poly.entity_id
_entity_poly.type
_entity_poly.pdbx_seq_one_letter_code
_entity_poly.pdbx_strand_id
1 'polypeptide(L)'
;MLRKYDPELWVHMKNLDITPQVYGLRWIRLLFGREFPMDDVLVLWDALFADGPMLDLVDYIYISMLGAIRDKLLRGSYSACMGYLMKSPRVYDDVYHYVKKCVDNERK
;
A
#
# COMPACT_ATOMS: atom_id res chain seq x y z
N MET A 1 -2.33 0.00 11.44
CA MET A 1 -2.26 1.28 10.73
C MET A 1 -3.58 1.69 10.05
N LEU A 2 -4.18 0.87 9.17
CA LEU A 2 -5.37 1.25 8.38
C LEU A 2 -6.53 1.84 9.21
N ARG A 3 -6.87 1.25 10.35
CA ARG A 3 -7.91 1.77 11.26
C ARG A 3 -7.69 3.23 11.69
N LYS A 4 -6.44 3.70 11.78
CA LYS A 4 -6.09 5.08 12.18
C LYS A 4 -6.23 6.05 10.99
N TYR A 5 -5.82 5.63 9.79
CA TYR A 5 -5.74 6.50 8.61
C TYR A 5 -7.01 6.48 7.74
N ASP A 6 -7.73 5.35 7.69
CA ASP A 6 -8.99 5.22 6.96
C ASP A 6 -9.95 4.26 7.71
N PRO A 7 -10.66 4.77 8.74
CA PRO A 7 -11.57 3.97 9.54
C PRO A 7 -12.73 3.38 8.72
N GLU A 8 -13.22 4.11 7.73
CA GLU A 8 -14.33 3.67 6.87
C GLU A 8 -13.92 2.45 6.05
N LEU A 9 -12.78 2.53 5.36
CA LEU A 9 -12.24 1.39 4.61
C LEU A 9 -11.94 0.21 5.54
N TRP A 10 -11.41 0.47 6.73
CA TRP A 10 -11.15 -0.59 7.71
C TRP A 10 -12.44 -1.33 8.13
N VAL A 11 -13.52 -0.60 8.42
CA VAL A 11 -14.82 -1.21 8.76
C VAL A 11 -15.35 -2.03 7.59
N HIS A 12 -15.31 -1.51 6.36
CA HIS A 12 -15.78 -2.22 5.18
C HIS A 12 -15.01 -3.52 4.93
N MET A 13 -13.67 -3.47 4.97
CA MET A 13 -12.84 -4.66 4.80
C MET A 13 -13.09 -5.69 5.91
N LYS A 14 -13.31 -5.23 7.15
CA LYS A 14 -13.67 -6.10 8.28
C LYS A 14 -15.03 -6.76 8.08
N ASN A 15 -16.04 -6.04 7.59
CA ASN A 15 -17.36 -6.60 7.32
C ASN A 15 -17.36 -7.64 6.19
N LEU A 16 -16.37 -7.57 5.29
CA LEU A 16 -16.13 -8.57 4.24
C LEU A 16 -15.21 -9.71 4.69
N ASP A 17 -14.81 -9.77 5.98
CA ASP A 17 -13.81 -10.72 6.51
C ASP A 17 -12.46 -10.70 5.76
N ILE A 18 -12.11 -9.57 5.14
CA ILE A 18 -10.83 -9.37 4.47
C ILE A 18 -9.82 -8.86 5.49
N THR A 19 -8.94 -9.74 5.94
CA THR A 19 -7.91 -9.38 6.92
C THR A 19 -6.65 -8.84 6.24
N PRO A 20 -5.97 -7.83 6.84
CA PRO A 20 -4.70 -7.29 6.34
C PRO A 20 -3.63 -8.33 6.03
N GLN A 21 -3.64 -9.46 6.73
CA GLN A 21 -2.68 -10.55 6.59
C GLN A 21 -2.74 -11.19 5.20
N VAL A 22 -3.94 -11.27 4.59
CA VAL A 22 -4.14 -11.97 3.31
C VAL A 22 -3.43 -11.25 2.17
N TYR A 23 -3.44 -9.92 2.15
CA TYR A 23 -2.81 -9.13 1.09
C TYR A 23 -1.50 -8.46 1.54
N GLY A 24 -1.42 -8.05 2.80
CA GLY A 24 -0.29 -7.27 3.31
C GLY A 24 0.98 -8.05 3.54
N LEU A 25 0.89 -9.32 3.96
CA LEU A 25 2.08 -10.16 4.09
C LEU A 25 2.79 -10.32 2.73
N ARG A 26 2.02 -10.44 1.64
CA ARG A 26 2.57 -10.52 0.27
C ARG A 26 3.33 -9.26 -0.11
N TRP A 27 2.77 -8.09 0.17
CA TRP A 27 3.38 -6.79 -0.14
C TRP A 27 4.65 -6.54 0.68
N ILE A 28 4.58 -6.77 1.99
CA ILE A 28 5.68 -6.40 2.90
C ILE A 28 6.84 -7.41 2.84
N ARG A 29 6.56 -8.71 2.68
CA ARG A 29 7.60 -9.77 2.68
C ARG A 29 8.69 -9.56 1.64
N LEU A 30 8.35 -8.91 0.53
CA LEU A 30 9.29 -8.58 -0.54
C LEU A 30 9.46 -7.07 -0.72
N LEU A 31 9.11 -6.28 0.30
CA LEU A 31 9.20 -4.81 0.27
C LEU A 31 8.66 -4.23 -1.03
N PHE A 32 7.45 -4.66 -1.41
CA PHE A 32 6.73 -4.25 -2.61
C PHE A 32 7.38 -4.64 -3.95
N GLY A 33 8.40 -5.51 -3.94
CA GLY A 33 9.13 -5.93 -5.14
C GLY A 33 8.31 -6.67 -6.21
N ARG A 34 7.09 -7.13 -5.88
CA ARG A 34 6.16 -7.77 -6.83
C ARG A 34 5.06 -6.84 -7.34
N GLU A 35 5.00 -5.66 -6.76
CA GLU A 35 3.93 -4.69 -6.91
C GLU A 35 4.34 -3.53 -7.84
N PHE A 36 5.64 -3.39 -8.11
CA PHE A 36 6.22 -2.35 -8.96
C PHE A 36 7.17 -2.98 -10.00
N PRO A 37 7.37 -2.35 -11.17
CA PRO A 37 8.48 -2.68 -12.07
C PRO A 37 9.83 -2.63 -11.34
N MET A 38 10.79 -3.46 -11.75
CA MET A 38 12.08 -3.57 -11.05
C MET A 38 12.78 -2.21 -10.89
N ASP A 39 12.77 -1.37 -11.92
CA ASP A 39 13.41 -0.05 -11.88
C ASP A 39 12.76 0.86 -10.80
N ASP A 40 11.43 0.79 -10.66
CA ASP A 40 10.69 1.53 -9.64
C ASP A 40 10.91 0.96 -8.23
N VAL A 41 11.08 -0.37 -8.12
CA VAL A 41 11.41 -1.03 -6.84
C VAL A 41 12.75 -0.52 -6.31
N LEU A 42 13.75 -0.34 -7.18
CA LEU A 42 15.06 0.18 -6.77
C LEU A 42 14.95 1.59 -6.20
N VAL A 43 14.18 2.48 -6.84
CA VAL A 43 13.93 3.84 -6.34
C VAL A 43 13.20 3.81 -4.98
N LEU A 44 12.20 2.94 -4.86
CA LEU A 44 11.45 2.76 -3.62
C LEU A 44 12.36 2.26 -2.49
N TRP A 45 13.26 1.32 -2.80
CA TRP A 45 14.24 0.76 -1.87
C TRP A 45 15.31 1.75 -1.47
N ASP A 46 15.80 2.58 -2.38
CA ASP A 46 16.74 3.66 -2.06
C ASP A 46 16.15 4.59 -1.00
N ALA A 47 14.87 4.98 -1.15
CA ALA A 47 14.20 5.80 -0.15
C ALA A 47 13.94 5.05 1.17
N LEU A 48 13.46 3.80 1.10
CA LEU A 48 13.20 2.96 2.26
C LEU A 48 14.44 2.75 3.13
N PHE A 49 15.57 2.45 2.50
CA PHE A 49 16.81 2.19 3.22
C PHE A 49 17.57 3.46 3.61
N ALA A 50 17.31 4.58 2.92
CA ALA A 50 17.81 5.89 3.34
C ALA A 50 17.06 6.47 4.55
N ASP A 51 15.78 6.12 4.74
CA ASP A 51 14.94 6.62 5.83
C ASP A 51 15.37 6.11 7.22
N GLY A 52 15.78 4.85 7.30
CA GLY A 52 16.42 4.30 8.50
C GLY A 52 16.05 2.84 8.79
N PRO A 53 16.58 2.27 9.89
CA PRO A 53 16.42 0.85 10.19
C PRO A 53 15.00 0.45 10.62
N MET A 54 14.15 1.40 10.99
CA MET A 54 12.78 1.13 11.44
C MET A 54 11.80 0.91 10.28
N LEU A 55 12.16 1.31 9.05
CA LEU A 55 11.34 1.13 7.85
C LEU A 55 9.91 1.70 7.99
N ASP A 56 9.75 2.83 8.69
CA ASP A 56 8.46 3.49 8.93
C ASP A 56 7.78 3.87 7.59
N LEU A 57 8.57 4.19 6.56
CA LEU A 57 8.10 4.40 5.19
C LEU A 57 7.31 3.22 4.58
N VAL A 58 7.55 1.97 5.00
CA VAL A 58 6.78 0.78 4.55
C VAL A 58 5.30 0.97 4.82
N ASP A 59 5.01 1.46 6.01
CA ASP A 59 3.68 1.61 6.54
C ASP A 59 2.92 2.70 5.76
N TYR A 60 3.61 3.79 5.37
CA TYR A 60 3.07 4.83 4.51
C TYR A 60 2.85 4.37 3.07
N ILE A 61 3.77 3.60 2.49
CA ILE A 61 3.61 2.99 1.16
C ILE A 61 2.40 2.06 1.17
N TYR A 62 2.26 1.24 2.22
CA TYR A 62 1.16 0.31 2.39
C TYR A 62 -0.22 1.02 2.40
N ILE A 63 -0.36 2.08 3.20
CA ILE A 63 -1.59 2.86 3.26
C ILE A 63 -1.86 3.60 1.96
N SER A 64 -0.82 4.15 1.32
CA SER A 64 -0.95 4.86 0.04
C SER A 64 -1.44 3.93 -1.07
N MET A 65 -0.95 2.69 -1.13
CA MET A 65 -1.44 1.67 -2.06
C MET A 65 -2.91 1.32 -1.85
N LEU A 66 -3.35 1.20 -0.59
CA LEU A 66 -4.78 0.99 -0.29
C LEU A 66 -5.60 2.22 -0.67
N GLY A 67 -5.09 3.42 -0.41
CA GLY A 67 -5.69 4.69 -0.81
C GLY A 67 -5.93 4.78 -2.32
N ALA A 68 -4.97 4.32 -3.14
CA ALA A 68 -5.07 4.35 -4.60
C ALA A 68 -6.24 3.51 -5.16
N ILE A 69 -6.68 2.49 -4.43
CA ILE A 69 -7.80 1.62 -4.82
C ILE A 69 -9.01 1.76 -3.88
N ARG A 70 -8.98 2.70 -2.93
CA ARG A 70 -9.98 2.87 -1.86
C ARG A 70 -11.41 2.85 -2.39
N ASP A 71 -11.69 3.69 -3.38
CA ASP A 71 -13.03 3.83 -3.95
C ASP A 71 -13.54 2.55 -4.61
N LYS A 72 -12.64 1.72 -5.14
CA LYS A 72 -12.96 0.41 -5.71
C LYS A 72 -13.22 -0.61 -4.62
N LEU A 73 -12.47 -0.54 -3.51
CA LEU A 73 -12.67 -1.41 -2.36
C LEU A 73 -14.00 -1.12 -1.67
N LEU A 74 -14.32 0.13 -1.38
CA LEU A 74 -15.58 0.52 -0.70
C LEU A 74 -16.84 0.13 -1.47
N ARG A 75 -16.77 0.11 -2.81
CA ARG A 75 -17.90 -0.28 -3.68
C ARG A 75 -17.89 -1.77 -4.04
N GLY A 76 -16.84 -2.50 -3.67
CA GLY A 76 -16.61 -3.87 -4.08
C GLY A 76 -17.23 -4.89 -3.12
N SER A 77 -17.68 -6.02 -3.69
CA SER A 77 -17.91 -7.26 -2.93
C SER A 77 -16.57 -7.90 -2.54
N TYR A 78 -16.61 -8.93 -1.69
CA TYR A 78 -15.44 -9.70 -1.30
C TYR A 78 -14.56 -10.11 -2.51
N SER A 79 -15.16 -10.72 -3.54
CA SER A 79 -14.43 -11.20 -4.72
C SER A 79 -13.81 -10.06 -5.54
N ALA A 80 -14.52 -8.93 -5.68
CA ALA A 80 -14.00 -7.75 -6.35
C ALA A 80 -12.81 -7.14 -5.58
N CYS A 81 -12.95 -6.96 -4.27
CA CYS A 81 -11.90 -6.47 -3.39
C CYS A 81 -10.65 -7.34 -3.45
N MET A 82 -10.80 -8.66 -3.35
CA MET A 82 -9.69 -9.60 -3.50
C MET A 82 -9.05 -9.51 -4.89
N GLY A 83 -9.84 -9.37 -5.95
CA GLY A 83 -9.33 -9.14 -7.30
C GLY A 83 -8.48 -7.88 -7.42
N TYR A 84 -8.86 -6.78 -6.75
CA TYR A 84 -8.08 -5.55 -6.71
C TYR A 84 -6.81 -5.72 -5.87
N LEU A 85 -6.91 -6.25 -4.64
CA LEU A 85 -5.78 -6.42 -3.71
C LEU A 85 -4.69 -7.37 -4.24
N MET A 86 -5.08 -8.38 -5.01
CA MET A 86 -4.13 -9.34 -5.61
C MET A 86 -3.48 -8.81 -6.90
N LYS A 87 -4.06 -7.78 -7.54
CA LYS A 87 -3.55 -7.19 -8.78
C LYS A 87 -2.91 -5.81 -8.59
N SER A 88 -3.15 -5.14 -7.47
CA SER A 88 -2.69 -3.80 -7.15
C SER A 88 -1.31 -3.81 -6.51
N PRO A 89 -0.46 -2.80 -6.79
CA PRO A 89 -0.62 -1.65 -7.68
C PRO A 89 -0.10 -1.97 -9.10
N ARG A 90 -0.61 -1.26 -10.12
CA ARG A 90 -0.16 -1.45 -11.51
C ARG A 90 0.23 -0.16 -12.22
N VAL A 91 0.05 1.00 -11.61
CA VAL A 91 0.39 2.27 -12.28
C VAL A 91 0.67 3.33 -11.23
N TYR A 92 1.94 3.69 -11.07
CA TYR A 92 2.32 5.06 -10.75
C TYR A 92 3.17 5.50 -11.93
N ASP A 93 2.72 6.51 -12.68
CA ASP A 93 3.47 7.01 -13.85
C ASP A 93 4.79 7.68 -13.43
N ASP A 94 4.94 8.01 -12.13
CA ASP A 94 6.13 8.55 -11.51
C ASP A 94 6.29 8.02 -10.07
N VAL A 95 7.18 7.04 -9.89
CA VAL A 95 7.52 6.47 -8.58
C VAL A 95 8.20 7.48 -7.65
N TYR A 96 8.94 8.45 -8.18
CA TYR A 96 9.60 9.48 -7.37
C TYR A 96 8.57 10.41 -6.73
N HIS A 97 7.57 10.85 -7.51
CA HIS A 97 6.46 11.63 -6.96
C HIS A 97 5.69 10.84 -5.90
N TYR A 98 5.47 9.55 -6.13
CA TYR A 98 4.80 8.67 -5.17
C TYR A 98 5.58 8.55 -3.85
N VAL A 99 6.86 8.21 -3.93
CA VAL A 99 7.73 8.07 -2.75
C VAL A 99 7.82 9.38 -1.99
N LYS A 100 7.99 10.51 -2.70
CA LYS A 100 8.03 11.84 -2.08
C LYS A 100 6.76 12.15 -1.29
N LYS A 101 5.59 11.81 -1.83
CA LYS A 101 4.31 11.96 -1.12
C LYS A 101 4.22 11.08 0.13
N CYS A 102 4.77 9.87 0.09
CA CYS A 102 4.84 9.01 1.27
C CYS A 102 5.75 9.60 2.36
N VAL A 103 6.95 10.06 1.99
CA VAL A 103 7.90 10.70 2.90
C VAL A 103 7.35 12.02 3.50
N ASP A 104 6.64 12.82 2.71
CA ASP A 104 6.02 14.06 3.20
C ASP A 104 4.88 13.80 4.20
N ASN A 105 4.17 12.67 4.06
CA ASN A 105 3.14 12.24 5.00
C ASN A 105 3.72 11.59 6.27
N GLU A 106 4.91 11.02 6.17
CA GLU A 106 5.63 10.45 7.31
C GLU A 106 6.14 11.50 8.30
N ARG A 107 6.54 12.65 7.79
CA ARG A 107 7.09 13.76 8.59
C ARG A 107 6.03 14.63 9.28
N LYS A 108 4.74 14.30 9.17
CA LYS A 108 3.60 15.03 9.77
C LYS A 108 2.97 14.25 10.92
#